data_AF-A0AA91U349-F1
#
_entry.id   AF-A0AA91U349-F1
#
_cell.length_a   1.000
_cell.length_b   1.000
_cell.length_c   1.000
_cell.angle_alpha   90.00
_cell.angle_beta   90.00
_cell.angle_gamma   90.00
#
_symmetry.space_group_name_H-M   'P 1'
#
loop_
_entity.id
_entity.type
_entity.pdbx_description
1 polymer ?
#
loop_
_entity_poly.entity_id
_entity_poly.type
_entity_poly.pdbx_seq_one_letter_code
_entity_poly.pdbx_strand_id
1 'polypeptide(L)'
;MEVVLEFIHNPLAQSLLLGPLMGVVFAALFSGLTKSPGTQAPATVTQTRTIYVTKVVERNRSSSGSDDGMALLIIGVFSLVFILWKYAIYFDAVQYYLATAILSVLSFSVTTIIISLAKGHYTSDDWWFYTTGPMILLCVSVYILNLAKINFDPNIQQGALNNTFWTFYTDWLSEYGRNFMFAHVSGVALLALAIIFIAFSSIHYLALMNQRSPGAMQRFWFFLTRYTSFFSGKLWFIFVGFLLGAAYLLINPDFVANWITR
;
A
#
# COMPACT_ATOMS: atom_id res chain seq x y z
N MET A 1 20.88 28.40 -4.49
CA MET A 1 19.47 28.09 -4.81
C MET A 1 19.37 26.93 -5.80
N GLU A 2 20.22 26.92 -6.83
CA GLU A 2 20.33 25.81 -7.80
C GLU A 2 20.68 24.45 -7.18
N VAL A 3 21.69 24.37 -6.30
CA VAL A 3 22.06 23.11 -5.62
C VAL A 3 20.92 22.54 -4.76
N VAL A 4 20.10 23.40 -4.15
CA VAL A 4 18.93 22.98 -3.35
C VAL A 4 17.81 22.50 -4.27
N LEU A 5 17.58 23.18 -5.40
CA LEU A 5 16.62 22.75 -6.41
C LEU A 5 17.05 21.42 -7.06
N GLU A 6 18.33 21.26 -7.37
CA GLU A 6 18.89 20.04 -7.96
C GLU A 6 18.83 18.86 -6.97
N PHE A 7 19.07 19.13 -5.68
CA PHE A 7 18.87 18.15 -4.62
C PHE A 7 17.39 17.77 -4.44
N ILE A 8 16.46 18.74 -4.50
CA ILE A 8 15.02 18.48 -4.40
C ILE A 8 14.50 17.69 -5.61
N HIS A 9 15.06 17.87 -6.80
CA HIS A 9 14.66 17.13 -8.00
C HIS A 9 15.43 15.81 -8.18
N ASN A 10 16.42 15.53 -7.34
CA ASN A 10 17.16 14.29 -7.39
C ASN A 10 16.25 13.12 -6.95
N PRO A 11 16.01 12.11 -7.80
CA PRO A 11 15.14 10.98 -7.46
C PRO A 11 15.60 10.26 -6.19
N LEU A 12 16.92 10.02 -6.03
CA LEU A 12 17.44 9.35 -4.84
C LEU A 12 17.18 10.17 -3.58
N ALA A 13 17.36 11.49 -3.63
CA ALA A 13 17.06 12.36 -2.49
C ALA A 13 15.56 12.38 -2.18
N GLN A 14 14.71 12.42 -3.21
CA GLN A 14 13.26 12.37 -3.04
C GLN A 14 12.78 11.04 -2.42
N SER A 15 13.34 9.90 -2.82
CA SER A 15 12.89 8.58 -2.32
C SER A 15 13.52 8.19 -0.99
N LEU A 16 14.79 8.54 -0.76
CA LEU A 16 15.53 8.11 0.44
C LEU A 16 15.47 9.15 1.57
N LEU A 17 15.27 10.42 1.25
CA LEU A 17 15.28 11.50 2.23
C LEU A 17 13.91 12.18 2.32
N LEU A 18 13.40 12.77 1.23
CA LEU A 18 12.20 13.61 1.31
C LEU A 18 10.92 12.81 1.58
N GLY A 19 10.70 11.67 0.92
CA GLY A 19 9.55 10.79 1.19
C GLY A 19 9.51 10.30 2.64
N PRO A 20 10.58 9.63 3.12
CA PRO A 20 10.77 9.27 4.52
C PRO A 20 10.57 10.45 5.47
N LEU A 21 11.18 11.61 5.20
CA LEU A 21 11.05 12.82 6.00
C LEU A 21 9.59 13.28 6.09
N MET A 22 8.85 13.28 4.99
CA MET A 22 7.41 13.60 5.00
C MET A 22 6.63 12.60 5.85
N GLY A 23 6.96 11.30 5.77
CA GLY A 23 6.40 10.26 6.64
C GLY A 23 6.67 10.55 8.13
N VAL A 24 7.91 10.93 8.48
CA VAL A 24 8.31 11.32 9.83
C VAL A 24 7.55 12.58 10.29
N VAL A 25 7.47 13.62 9.46
CA VAL A 25 6.79 14.89 9.78
C VAL A 25 5.31 14.64 10.03
N PHE A 26 4.63 13.90 9.16
CA PHE A 26 3.21 13.59 9.37
C PHE A 26 3.01 12.72 10.60
N ALA A 27 3.83 11.69 10.83
CA ALA A 27 3.75 10.89 12.04
C ALA A 27 3.99 11.72 13.30
N ALA A 28 4.97 12.63 13.29
CA ALA A 28 5.26 13.51 14.40
C ALA A 28 4.13 14.51 14.68
N LEU A 29 3.53 15.09 13.65
CA LEU A 29 2.38 15.99 13.80
C LEU A 29 1.16 15.23 14.34
N PHE A 30 0.84 14.09 13.75
CA PHE A 30 -0.38 13.36 14.06
C PHE A 30 -0.29 12.52 15.34
N SER A 31 0.86 11.92 15.61
CA SER A 31 1.11 11.18 16.86
C SER A 31 1.55 12.11 17.99
N GLY A 32 2.29 13.19 17.71
CA GLY A 32 2.89 14.06 18.73
C GLY A 32 1.92 15.07 19.36
N LEU A 33 0.94 15.60 18.61
CA LEU A 33 0.05 16.66 19.11
C LEU A 33 -1.09 16.17 20.03
N THR A 34 -1.15 14.89 20.36
CA THR A 34 -2.16 14.30 21.25
C THR A 34 -1.64 14.10 22.67
N LYS A 35 -2.52 14.01 23.66
CA LYS A 35 -2.12 13.76 25.06
C LYS A 35 -1.94 12.26 25.31
N SER A 36 -1.20 11.88 26.36
CA SER A 36 -1.11 10.48 26.80
C SER A 36 -2.46 9.97 27.33
N PRO A 37 -2.73 8.65 27.28
CA PRO A 37 -3.95 8.06 27.79
C PRO A 37 -4.02 8.20 29.31
N GLY A 38 -5.21 8.51 29.84
CA GLY A 38 -5.45 8.58 31.28
C GLY A 38 -5.51 7.19 31.93
N THR A 39 -5.42 7.13 33.25
CA THR A 39 -5.44 5.89 34.05
C THR A 39 -6.73 5.05 33.92
N GLN A 40 -7.81 5.62 33.40
CA GLN A 40 -9.08 4.94 33.13
C GLN A 40 -9.29 4.54 31.66
N ALA A 41 -8.30 4.73 30.79
CA ALA A 41 -8.42 4.42 29.36
C ALA A 41 -8.39 2.90 29.08
N PRO A 42 -9.13 2.39 28.07
CA PRO A 42 -9.16 0.96 27.75
C PRO A 42 -7.77 0.39 27.48
N ALA A 43 -7.45 -0.79 28.00
CA ALA A 43 -6.09 -1.34 27.98
C ALA A 43 -5.75 -2.02 26.64
N THR A 44 -6.72 -2.68 25.99
CA THR A 44 -6.48 -3.45 24.77
C THR A 44 -7.15 -2.82 23.54
N VAL A 45 -6.63 -3.13 22.34
CA VAL A 45 -7.22 -2.74 21.05
C VAL A 45 -8.64 -3.29 20.91
N THR A 46 -8.83 -4.52 21.37
CA THR A 46 -10.13 -5.21 21.37
C THR A 46 -11.16 -4.53 22.27
N GLN A 47 -10.80 -4.10 23.48
CA GLN A 47 -11.70 -3.34 24.37
C GLN A 47 -12.00 -1.95 23.83
N THR A 48 -10.99 -1.26 23.31
CA THR A 48 -11.14 0.05 22.63
C THR A 48 -12.15 -0.09 21.49
N ARG A 49 -12.00 -1.12 20.64
CA ARG A 49 -12.93 -1.44 19.56
C ARG A 49 -14.35 -1.69 20.07
N THR A 50 -14.55 -2.56 21.06
CA THR A 50 -15.89 -2.94 21.53
C THR A 50 -16.66 -1.74 22.10
N ILE A 51 -16.01 -0.88 22.88
CA ILE A 51 -16.66 0.31 23.46
C ILE A 51 -17.10 1.30 22.36
N TYR A 52 -16.36 1.39 21.25
CA TYR A 52 -16.68 2.31 20.16
C TYR A 52 -17.60 1.71 19.07
N VAL A 53 -17.53 0.40 18.82
CA VAL A 53 -18.39 -0.32 17.86
C VAL A 53 -19.82 -0.50 18.41
N THR A 54 -20.00 -0.59 19.73
CA THR A 54 -21.34 -0.78 20.36
C THR A 54 -22.28 0.43 20.20
N LYS A 55 -21.83 1.54 19.61
CA LYS A 55 -22.69 2.70 19.27
C LYS A 55 -23.12 2.78 17.80
N VAL A 56 -22.71 1.84 16.93
CA VAL A 56 -22.93 1.97 15.48
C VAL A 56 -23.19 0.61 14.82
N VAL A 57 -24.43 0.14 14.92
CA VAL A 57 -25.03 -0.85 14.02
C VAL A 57 -26.35 -0.19 13.60
N GLU A 58 -26.64 0.13 12.35
CA GLU A 58 -26.94 -0.81 11.25
C GLU A 58 -27.21 0.01 9.96
N ARG A 59 -26.72 -0.41 8.78
CA ARG A 59 -27.45 -0.24 7.50
C ARG A 59 -26.82 -1.01 6.34
N ASN A 60 -27.58 -1.98 5.84
CA ASN A 60 -27.38 -2.68 4.58
C ASN A 60 -27.42 -1.74 3.37
N ARG A 61 -26.65 -2.06 2.33
CA ARG A 61 -26.88 -1.59 0.96
C ARG A 61 -26.82 -2.76 -0.01
N SER A 62 -27.92 -2.95 -0.71
CA SER A 62 -28.13 -3.79 -1.87
C SER A 62 -27.44 -3.21 -3.11
N SER A 63 -26.80 -4.05 -3.93
CA SER A 63 -26.34 -3.71 -5.27
C SER A 63 -27.22 -4.39 -6.32
N SER A 64 -27.73 -3.62 -7.28
CA SER A 64 -28.39 -4.10 -8.49
C SER A 64 -27.41 -4.05 -9.64
N GLY A 65 -27.16 -5.20 -10.28
CA GLY A 65 -26.35 -5.32 -11.50
C GLY A 65 -27.12 -4.90 -12.74
N SER A 66 -26.40 -4.33 -13.72
CA SER A 66 -26.89 -4.02 -15.06
C SER A 66 -26.02 -4.69 -16.11
N ASP A 67 -26.67 -5.09 -17.19
CA ASP A 67 -26.25 -6.10 -18.15
C ASP A 67 -25.56 -5.48 -19.39
N ASP A 68 -24.43 -4.80 -19.17
CA ASP A 68 -23.60 -4.17 -20.24
C ASP A 68 -22.23 -4.87 -20.39
N GLY A 69 -22.19 -6.18 -20.13
CA GLY A 69 -20.95 -6.94 -19.98
C GLY A 69 -20.05 -6.96 -21.22
N MET A 70 -20.61 -7.04 -22.43
CA MET A 70 -19.81 -7.26 -23.64
C MET A 70 -19.02 -6.02 -24.10
N ALA A 71 -19.62 -4.82 -24.01
CA ALA A 71 -18.92 -3.57 -24.34
C ALA A 71 -17.85 -3.24 -23.29
N LEU A 72 -18.14 -3.49 -22.01
CA LEU A 72 -17.20 -3.34 -20.91
C LEU A 72 -16.01 -4.30 -21.03
N LEU A 73 -16.23 -5.53 -21.51
CA LEU A 73 -15.15 -6.49 -21.76
C LEU A 73 -14.20 -6.02 -22.87
N ILE A 74 -14.74 -5.52 -23.99
CA ILE A 74 -13.91 -5.00 -25.10
C ILE A 74 -13.07 -3.81 -24.63
N ILE A 75 -13.69 -2.83 -23.95
CA ILE A 75 -12.98 -1.67 -23.39
C ILE A 75 -11.95 -2.12 -22.35
N GLY A 76 -12.27 -3.15 -21.55
CA GLY A 76 -11.38 -3.74 -20.55
C GLY A 76 -10.11 -4.33 -21.17
N VAL A 77 -10.24 -5.10 -22.26
CA VAL A 77 -9.09 -5.68 -22.96
C VAL A 77 -8.19 -4.60 -23.55
N PHE A 78 -8.75 -3.59 -24.23
CA PHE A 78 -7.96 -2.48 -24.77
C PHE A 78 -7.25 -1.68 -23.67
N SER A 79 -7.96 -1.40 -22.57
CA SER A 79 -7.40 -0.72 -21.40
C SER A 79 -6.26 -1.50 -20.78
N LEU A 80 -6.40 -2.83 -20.68
CA LEU A 80 -5.38 -3.72 -20.15
C LEU A 80 -4.11 -3.69 -21.01
N VAL A 81 -4.24 -3.86 -22.33
CA VAL A 81 -3.08 -3.79 -23.25
C VAL A 81 -2.38 -2.43 -23.16
N PHE A 82 -3.15 -1.36 -23.07
CA PHE A 82 -2.62 -0.01 -22.88
C PHE A 82 -1.87 0.14 -21.55
N ILE A 83 -2.40 -0.41 -20.45
CA ILE A 83 -1.75 -0.41 -19.13
C ILE A 83 -0.43 -1.19 -19.18
N LEU A 84 -0.40 -2.36 -19.82
CA LEU A 84 0.83 -3.16 -19.96
C LEU A 84 1.92 -2.37 -20.71
N TRP A 85 1.56 -1.72 -21.81
CA TRP A 85 2.47 -0.89 -22.59
C TRP A 85 2.97 0.33 -21.80
N LYS A 86 2.06 1.04 -21.13
CA LYS A 86 2.44 2.19 -20.29
C LYS A 86 3.31 1.79 -19.11
N TYR A 87 3.01 0.67 -18.47
CA TYR A 87 3.85 0.12 -17.42
C TYR A 87 5.26 -0.17 -17.94
N ALA A 88 5.40 -0.82 -19.10
CA ALA A 88 6.71 -1.12 -19.68
C ALA A 88 7.55 0.15 -19.93
N ILE A 89 6.92 1.22 -20.45
CA ILE A 89 7.60 2.51 -20.68
C ILE A 89 8.04 3.15 -19.36
N TYR A 90 7.13 3.21 -18.39
CA TYR A 90 7.32 3.92 -17.13
C TYR A 90 7.79 3.02 -15.98
N PHE A 91 8.38 1.87 -16.30
CA PHE A 91 8.79 0.86 -15.33
C PHE A 91 9.63 1.47 -14.19
N ASP A 92 10.70 2.19 -14.55
CA ASP A 92 11.59 2.82 -13.57
C ASP A 92 10.87 3.82 -12.67
N ALA A 93 9.95 4.61 -13.24
CA ALA A 93 9.15 5.56 -12.50
C ALA A 93 8.17 4.86 -11.54
N VAL A 94 7.53 3.77 -11.97
CA VAL A 94 6.63 2.98 -11.12
C VAL A 94 7.41 2.36 -9.95
N GLN A 95 8.57 1.75 -10.23
CA GLN A 95 9.46 1.22 -9.19
C GLN A 95 9.88 2.30 -8.19
N TYR A 96 10.24 3.47 -8.71
CA TYR A 96 10.64 4.62 -7.92
C TYR A 96 9.53 5.14 -6.99
N TYR A 97 8.32 5.34 -7.50
CA TYR A 97 7.19 5.83 -6.71
C TYR A 97 6.72 4.79 -5.69
N LEU A 98 6.71 3.50 -6.04
CA LEU A 98 6.39 2.44 -5.09
C LEU A 98 7.43 2.34 -3.98
N ALA A 99 8.73 2.43 -4.29
CA ALA A 99 9.78 2.45 -3.29
C ALA A 99 9.61 3.64 -2.33
N THR A 100 9.36 4.83 -2.89
CA THR A 100 9.11 6.05 -2.12
C THR A 100 7.88 5.90 -1.22
N ALA A 101 6.79 5.32 -1.73
CA ALA A 101 5.59 5.06 -0.94
C ALA A 101 5.85 4.09 0.21
N ILE A 102 6.51 2.96 -0.05
CA ILE A 102 6.86 1.98 0.99
C ILE A 102 7.71 2.63 2.09
N LEU A 103 8.77 3.34 1.69
CA LEU A 103 9.68 4.00 2.64
C LEU A 103 8.97 5.09 3.45
N SER A 104 8.11 5.89 2.81
CA SER A 104 7.33 6.93 3.49
C SER A 104 6.38 6.34 4.54
N VAL A 105 5.67 5.25 4.20
CA VAL A 105 4.76 4.57 5.13
C VAL A 105 5.53 3.85 6.23
N LEU A 106 6.71 3.31 5.92
CA LEU A 106 7.59 2.66 6.89
C LEU A 106 8.13 3.68 7.90
N SER A 107 8.65 4.82 7.44
CA SER A 107 9.08 5.92 8.29
C SER A 107 7.94 6.46 9.15
N PHE A 108 6.75 6.65 8.55
CA PHE A 108 5.55 7.04 9.29
C PHE A 108 5.22 6.04 10.41
N SER A 109 5.30 4.74 10.12
CA SER A 109 4.99 3.68 11.08
C SER A 109 6.03 3.63 12.21
N VAL A 110 7.33 3.70 11.89
CA VAL A 110 8.42 3.73 12.87
C VAL A 110 8.29 4.94 13.80
N THR A 111 8.12 6.15 13.25
CA THR A 111 7.96 7.36 14.05
C THR A 111 6.71 7.29 14.93
N THR A 112 5.60 6.77 14.40
CA THR A 112 4.37 6.57 15.16
C THR A 112 4.60 5.63 16.35
N ILE A 113 5.33 4.53 16.17
CA ILE A 113 5.69 3.59 17.24
C ILE A 113 6.55 4.29 18.29
N ILE A 114 7.62 4.98 17.89
CA ILE A 114 8.53 5.67 18.82
C ILE A 114 7.77 6.69 19.69
N ILE A 115 6.93 7.52 19.08
CA ILE A 115 6.15 8.53 19.82
C ILE A 115 5.12 7.85 20.72
N SER A 116 4.44 6.81 20.22
CA SER A 116 3.44 6.08 21.01
C SER A 116 4.06 5.33 22.19
N LEU A 117 5.30 4.86 22.05
CA LEU A 117 6.10 4.29 23.14
C LEU A 117 6.44 5.36 24.18
N ALA A 118 6.95 6.50 23.75
CA ALA A 118 7.26 7.62 24.65
C ALA A 118 6.04 8.12 25.43
N LYS A 119 4.84 8.03 24.83
CA LYS A 119 3.56 8.39 25.45
C LYS A 119 2.93 7.29 26.30
N GLY A 120 3.51 6.09 26.36
CA GLY A 120 2.96 4.96 27.11
C GLY A 120 1.66 4.40 26.52
N HIS A 121 1.45 4.50 25.21
CA HIS A 121 0.24 3.96 24.55
C HIS A 121 0.23 2.42 24.50
N TYR A 122 1.40 1.79 24.60
CA TYR A 122 1.57 0.33 24.58
C TYR A 122 1.26 -0.28 25.94
N THR A 123 -0.03 -0.51 26.18
CA THR A 123 -0.54 -1.08 27.45
C THR A 123 -0.85 -2.58 27.37
N SER A 124 -0.71 -3.20 26.19
CA SER A 124 -0.96 -4.63 25.98
C SER A 124 -0.26 -5.13 24.70
N ASP A 125 -0.06 -6.45 24.60
CA ASP A 125 0.57 -7.10 23.43
C ASP A 125 -0.19 -6.88 22.12
N ASP A 126 -1.51 -6.69 22.18
CA ASP A 126 -2.34 -6.35 21.01
C ASP A 126 -1.81 -5.10 20.28
N TRP A 127 -1.40 -4.06 21.02
CA TRP A 127 -0.90 -2.82 20.42
C TRP A 127 0.41 -3.04 19.67
N TRP A 128 1.26 -3.93 20.19
CA TRP A 128 2.49 -4.32 19.50
C TRP A 128 2.15 -5.00 18.18
N PHE A 129 1.31 -6.03 18.18
CA PHE A 129 0.95 -6.76 16.96
C PHE A 129 0.40 -5.82 15.85
N TYR A 130 -0.52 -4.93 16.19
CA TYR A 130 -1.17 -4.07 15.19
C TYR A 130 -0.33 -2.88 14.71
N THR A 131 0.77 -2.55 15.40
CA THR A 131 1.68 -1.49 14.96
C THR A 131 2.95 -2.04 14.31
N THR A 132 3.47 -3.18 14.76
CA THR A 132 4.64 -3.83 14.16
C THR A 132 4.28 -4.71 12.96
N GLY A 133 3.08 -5.30 12.93
CA GLY A 133 2.57 -6.08 11.80
C GLY A 133 2.64 -5.34 10.46
N PRO A 134 2.10 -4.11 10.35
CA PRO A 134 2.26 -3.26 9.18
C PRO A 134 3.73 -3.10 8.73
N MET A 135 4.68 -2.93 9.66
CA MET A 135 6.10 -2.81 9.31
C MET A 135 6.67 -4.06 8.68
N ILE A 136 6.35 -5.24 9.24
CA ILE A 136 6.82 -6.52 8.69
C ILE A 136 6.30 -6.69 7.25
N LEU A 137 5.02 -6.36 7.01
CA LEU A 137 4.41 -6.40 5.68
C LEU A 137 5.04 -5.39 4.71
N LEU A 138 5.49 -4.22 5.18
CA LEU A 138 6.25 -3.27 4.36
C LEU A 138 7.64 -3.79 4.01
N CYS A 139 8.34 -4.44 4.95
CA CYS A 139 9.63 -5.08 4.66
C CYS A 139 9.48 -6.17 3.60
N VAL A 140 8.43 -6.99 3.68
CA VAL A 140 8.08 -7.97 2.63
C VAL A 140 7.77 -7.26 1.31
N SER A 141 7.05 -6.13 1.35
CA SER A 141 6.80 -5.31 0.15
C SER A 141 8.10 -4.79 -0.50
N VAL A 142 9.11 -4.40 0.28
CA VAL A 142 10.43 -4.00 -0.25
C VAL A 142 11.08 -5.17 -0.99
N TYR A 143 11.05 -6.36 -0.40
CA TYR A 143 11.61 -7.57 -1.02
C TYR A 143 10.91 -7.89 -2.35
N ILE A 144 9.56 -7.89 -2.37
CA ILE A 144 8.78 -8.16 -3.59
C ILE A 144 9.01 -7.08 -4.65
N LEU A 145 9.12 -5.80 -4.26
CA LEU A 145 9.44 -4.72 -5.19
C LEU A 145 10.82 -4.91 -5.83
N ASN A 146 11.83 -5.29 -5.03
CA ASN A 146 13.16 -5.59 -5.53
C ASN A 146 13.16 -6.80 -6.47
N LEU A 147 12.36 -7.82 -6.17
CA LEU A 147 12.17 -8.97 -7.06
C LEU A 147 11.54 -8.55 -8.39
N ALA A 148 10.54 -7.66 -8.37
CA ALA A 148 9.98 -7.08 -9.58
C ALA A 148 11.02 -6.32 -10.40
N LYS A 149 11.91 -5.59 -9.73
CA LYS A 149 13.00 -4.87 -10.38
C LYS A 149 13.98 -5.81 -11.11
N ILE A 150 14.41 -6.88 -10.44
CA ILE A 150 15.43 -7.80 -10.96
C ILE A 150 14.89 -8.65 -12.11
N ASN A 151 13.62 -9.05 -12.05
CA ASN A 151 13.02 -9.96 -13.02
C ASN A 151 12.48 -9.27 -14.28
N PHE A 152 12.45 -7.94 -14.33
CA PHE A 152 11.97 -7.21 -15.49
C PHE A 152 13.08 -7.09 -16.54
N ASP A 153 12.83 -7.59 -17.76
CA ASP A 153 13.80 -7.53 -18.86
C ASP A 153 13.85 -6.10 -19.45
N PRO A 154 15.01 -5.41 -19.40
CA PRO A 154 15.18 -4.08 -19.98
C PRO A 154 14.86 -4.00 -21.49
N ASN A 155 14.99 -5.10 -22.22
CA ASN A 155 14.64 -5.14 -23.64
C ASN A 155 13.14 -4.87 -23.86
N ILE A 156 12.28 -5.25 -22.91
CA ILE A 156 10.83 -5.00 -22.98
C ILE A 156 10.53 -3.50 -22.94
N GLN A 157 11.25 -2.73 -22.13
CA GLN A 157 11.11 -1.27 -22.08
C GLN A 157 11.52 -0.64 -23.40
N GLN A 158 12.63 -1.08 -24.00
CA GLN A 158 13.07 -0.62 -25.32
C GLN A 158 12.05 -0.98 -26.41
N GLY A 159 11.51 -2.21 -26.37
CA GLY A 159 10.43 -2.65 -27.23
C GLY A 159 9.18 -1.78 -27.13
N ALA A 160 8.78 -1.40 -25.91
CA ALA A 160 7.63 -0.55 -25.67
C ALA A 160 7.84 0.90 -26.15
N LEU A 161 9.04 1.44 -26.02
CA LEU A 161 9.38 2.80 -26.48
C LEU A 161 9.38 2.91 -28.01
N ASN A 162 9.77 1.85 -28.71
CA ASN A 162 9.91 1.85 -30.17
C ASN A 162 8.64 1.42 -30.92
N ASN A 163 7.61 0.96 -30.22
CA ASN A 163 6.38 0.44 -30.81
C ASN A 163 5.13 1.09 -30.22
N THR A 164 4.04 1.10 -30.98
CA THR A 164 2.72 1.47 -30.44
C THR A 164 2.21 0.37 -29.50
N PHE A 165 1.26 0.69 -28.62
CA PHE A 165 0.71 -0.29 -27.66
C PHE A 165 0.17 -1.57 -28.32
N TRP A 166 -0.39 -1.44 -29.53
CA TRP A 166 -0.92 -2.58 -30.29
C TRP A 166 0.21 -3.44 -30.85
N THR A 167 1.10 -2.85 -31.66
CA THR A 167 2.26 -3.54 -32.26
C THR A 167 3.18 -4.14 -31.20
N PHE A 168 3.36 -3.46 -30.08
CA PHE A 168 4.11 -3.96 -28.94
C PHE A 168 3.52 -5.27 -28.41
N TYR A 169 2.20 -5.34 -28.26
CA TYR A 169 1.54 -6.50 -27.69
C TYR A 169 1.36 -7.66 -28.69
N THR A 170 0.94 -7.37 -29.92
CA THR A 170 0.62 -8.42 -30.90
C THR A 170 1.85 -8.95 -31.62
N ASP A 171 2.80 -8.08 -31.96
CA ASP A 171 3.86 -8.39 -32.93
C ASP A 171 5.24 -8.47 -32.27
N TRP A 172 5.52 -7.60 -31.30
CA TRP A 172 6.84 -7.52 -30.65
C TRP A 172 6.98 -8.50 -29.48
N LEU A 173 5.96 -8.59 -28.61
CA LEU A 173 5.97 -9.54 -27.50
C LEU A 173 5.73 -10.97 -28.00
N SER A 174 6.62 -11.88 -27.63
CA SER A 174 6.39 -13.32 -27.76
C SER A 174 5.19 -13.75 -26.90
N GLU A 175 4.66 -14.95 -27.13
CA GLU A 175 3.58 -15.50 -26.30
C GLU A 175 3.97 -15.58 -24.82
N TYR A 176 5.19 -16.04 -24.53
CA TYR A 176 5.76 -15.98 -23.20
C TYR A 176 5.84 -14.54 -22.67
N GLY A 177 6.32 -13.59 -23.49
CA GLY A 177 6.44 -12.17 -23.11
C GLY A 177 5.09 -11.53 -22.76
N ARG A 178 4.01 -11.86 -23.48
CA ARG A 178 2.64 -11.40 -23.17
C ARG A 178 2.17 -11.92 -21.82
N ASN A 179 2.33 -13.21 -21.57
CA ASN A 179 1.91 -13.86 -20.32
C ASN A 179 2.74 -13.36 -19.13
N PHE A 180 4.05 -13.20 -19.32
CA PHE A 180 4.95 -12.57 -18.36
C PHE A 180 4.50 -11.15 -18.03
N MET A 181 4.29 -10.30 -19.04
CA MET A 181 3.86 -8.91 -18.82
C MET A 181 2.54 -8.82 -18.08
N PHE A 182 1.56 -9.66 -18.44
CA PHE A 182 0.29 -9.71 -17.75
C PHE A 182 0.42 -10.12 -16.27
N ALA A 183 1.15 -11.20 -16.00
CA ALA A 183 1.40 -11.67 -14.64
C ALA A 183 2.18 -10.63 -13.82
N HIS A 184 3.29 -10.13 -14.36
CA HIS A 184 4.17 -9.18 -13.69
C HIS A 184 3.45 -7.87 -13.34
N VAL A 185 2.72 -7.27 -14.28
CA VAL A 185 1.96 -6.03 -14.04
C VAL A 185 0.85 -6.26 -13.03
N SER A 186 0.15 -7.39 -13.11
CA SER A 186 -0.88 -7.75 -12.12
C SER A 186 -0.26 -7.89 -10.73
N GLY A 187 0.89 -8.55 -10.61
CA GLY A 187 1.60 -8.69 -9.34
C GLY A 187 2.04 -7.34 -8.75
N VAL A 188 2.55 -6.43 -9.58
CA VAL A 188 2.90 -5.07 -9.15
C VAL A 188 1.68 -4.26 -8.74
N ALA A 189 0.54 -4.43 -9.43
CA ALA A 189 -0.72 -3.81 -9.03
C ALA A 189 -1.23 -4.33 -7.67
N LEU A 190 -1.13 -5.64 -7.42
CA LEU A 190 -1.47 -6.23 -6.12
C LEU A 190 -0.53 -5.73 -5.01
N LEU A 191 0.77 -5.58 -5.29
CA LEU A 191 1.73 -4.98 -4.37
C LEU A 191 1.35 -3.53 -4.03
N ALA A 192 1.02 -2.71 -5.04
CA ALA A 192 0.58 -1.33 -4.84
C ALA A 192 -0.68 -1.27 -3.96
N LEU A 193 -1.65 -2.15 -4.21
CA LEU A 193 -2.87 -2.27 -3.42
C LEU A 193 -2.55 -2.66 -1.96
N ALA A 194 -1.64 -3.62 -1.75
CA ALA A 194 -1.21 -4.03 -0.43
C ALA A 194 -0.58 -2.85 0.35
N ILE A 195 0.28 -2.04 -0.29
CA ILE A 195 0.89 -0.86 0.34
C ILE A 195 -0.18 0.15 0.77
N ILE A 196 -1.19 0.40 -0.05
CA ILE A 196 -2.32 1.28 0.29
C ILE A 196 -3.09 0.76 1.50
N PHE A 197 -3.38 -0.54 1.56
CA PHE A 197 -4.07 -1.17 2.68
C PHE A 197 -3.24 -1.07 3.97
N ILE A 198 -1.94 -1.31 3.88
CA ILE A 198 -1.03 -1.16 5.02
C ILE A 198 -1.02 0.30 5.51
N ALA A 199 -0.95 1.28 4.60
CA ALA A 199 -0.96 2.69 4.95
C ALA A 199 -2.26 3.09 5.69
N PHE A 200 -3.42 2.66 5.17
CA PHE A 200 -4.70 2.90 5.84
C PHE A 200 -4.81 2.19 7.17
N SER A 201 -4.25 0.99 7.30
CA SER A 201 -4.16 0.28 8.59
C SER A 201 -3.33 1.08 9.60
N SER A 202 -2.14 1.58 9.22
CA SER A 202 -1.33 2.42 10.10
C SER A 202 -2.07 3.70 10.53
N ILE A 203 -2.81 4.34 9.62
CA ILE A 203 -3.66 5.50 9.93
C ILE A 203 -4.78 5.11 10.90
N HIS A 204 -5.42 3.95 10.70
CA HIS A 204 -6.49 3.45 11.56
C HIS A 204 -6.02 3.30 13.01
N TYR A 205 -4.90 2.62 13.22
CA TYR A 205 -4.38 2.35 14.55
C TYR A 205 -3.82 3.61 15.22
N LEU A 206 -3.21 4.52 14.45
CA LEU A 206 -2.86 5.85 14.96
C LEU A 206 -4.11 6.62 15.43
N ALA A 207 -5.17 6.61 14.64
CA ALA A 207 -6.43 7.28 15.01
C ALA A 207 -7.04 6.67 16.27
N LEU A 208 -7.02 5.34 16.41
CA LEU A 208 -7.48 4.64 17.62
C LEU A 208 -6.65 5.00 18.85
N MET A 209 -5.32 5.05 18.73
CA MET A 209 -4.44 5.47 19.83
C MET A 209 -4.76 6.90 20.28
N ASN A 210 -4.96 7.80 19.32
CA ASN A 210 -5.26 9.21 19.57
C ASN A 210 -6.67 9.46 20.15
N GLN A 211 -7.60 8.50 20.03
CA GLN A 211 -8.90 8.58 20.70
C GLN A 211 -8.86 8.23 22.19
N ARG A 212 -7.79 7.59 22.68
CA ARG A 212 -7.67 7.20 24.09
C ARG A 212 -7.37 8.38 25.02
N SER A 213 -7.08 9.55 24.48
CA SER A 213 -6.89 10.77 25.24
C SER A 213 -7.78 11.90 24.72
N PRO A 214 -8.54 12.61 25.59
CA PRO A 214 -9.34 13.76 25.18
C PRO A 214 -8.44 14.86 24.62
N GLY A 215 -8.75 15.34 23.42
CA GLY A 215 -7.96 16.37 22.74
C GLY A 215 -8.76 17.18 21.73
N ALA A 216 -8.25 18.35 21.33
CA ALA A 216 -8.93 19.26 20.42
C ALA A 216 -9.27 18.61 19.06
N MET A 217 -8.46 17.64 18.60
CA MET A 217 -8.66 16.92 17.35
C MET A 217 -9.50 15.64 17.48
N GLN A 218 -10.18 15.40 18.61
CA GLN A 218 -10.90 14.16 18.85
C GLN A 218 -11.96 13.86 17.77
N ARG A 219 -12.66 14.87 17.24
CA ARG A 219 -13.64 14.70 16.14
C ARG A 219 -12.99 14.20 14.84
N PHE A 220 -11.81 14.71 14.52
CA PHE A 220 -11.03 14.27 13.35
C PHE A 220 -10.62 12.81 13.49
N TRP A 221 -10.13 12.42 14.68
CA TRP A 221 -9.76 11.03 14.95
C TRP A 221 -10.97 10.08 14.89
N PHE A 222 -12.14 10.50 15.39
CA PHE A 222 -13.39 9.74 15.23
C PHE A 222 -13.78 9.54 13.77
N PHE A 223 -13.69 10.60 12.96
CA PHE A 223 -13.96 10.51 11.52
C PHE A 223 -13.03 9.51 10.84
N LEU A 224 -11.71 9.59 11.09
CA LEU A 224 -10.73 8.68 10.49
C LEU A 224 -10.95 7.23 10.89
N THR A 225 -11.16 6.93 12.17
CA THR A 225 -11.40 5.55 12.64
C THR A 225 -12.68 4.97 12.05
N ARG A 226 -13.73 5.79 11.85
CA ARG A 226 -14.95 5.35 11.19
C ARG A 226 -14.70 4.97 9.73
N TYR A 227 -14.02 5.83 8.99
CA TYR A 227 -13.72 5.59 7.57
C TYR A 227 -12.80 4.38 7.37
N THR A 228 -11.89 4.15 8.31
CA THR A 228 -10.92 3.05 8.28
C THR A 228 -11.36 1.81 9.09
N SER A 229 -12.65 1.72 9.45
CA SER A 229 -13.16 0.66 10.35
C SER A 229 -12.95 -0.77 9.84
N PHE A 230 -12.81 -0.97 8.53
CA PHE A 230 -12.41 -2.24 7.92
C PHE A 230 -11.10 -2.80 8.50
N PHE A 231 -10.17 -1.92 8.87
CA PHE A 231 -8.85 -2.27 9.42
C PHE A 231 -8.88 -2.60 10.92
N SER A 232 -10.04 -2.62 11.57
CA SER A 232 -10.13 -2.85 13.02
C SER A 232 -9.91 -4.30 13.47
N GLY A 233 -9.99 -5.27 12.55
CA GLY A 233 -9.89 -6.71 12.84
C GLY A 233 -8.58 -7.35 12.37
N LYS A 234 -8.49 -8.69 12.44
CA LYS A 234 -7.36 -9.46 11.88
C LYS A 234 -7.51 -9.78 10.39
N LEU A 235 -8.72 -9.62 9.84
CA LEU A 235 -9.04 -10.01 8.47
C LEU A 235 -8.23 -9.23 7.44
N TRP A 236 -8.02 -7.93 7.64
CA TRP A 236 -7.22 -7.12 6.72
C TRP A 236 -5.77 -7.62 6.64
N PHE A 237 -5.21 -8.11 7.76
CA PHE A 237 -3.85 -8.64 7.82
C PHE A 237 -3.72 -9.92 6.98
N ILE A 238 -4.69 -10.83 7.11
CA ILE A 238 -4.76 -12.05 6.30
C ILE A 238 -4.93 -11.71 4.81
N PHE A 239 -5.83 -10.77 4.51
CA PHE A 239 -6.08 -10.31 3.14
C PHE A 239 -4.83 -9.70 2.51
N VAL A 240 -4.13 -8.81 3.22
CA VAL A 240 -2.86 -8.23 2.73
C VAL A 240 -1.78 -9.30 2.58
N GLY A 241 -1.70 -10.26 3.51
CA GLY A 241 -0.79 -11.41 3.37
C GLY A 241 -1.06 -12.20 2.10
N PHE A 242 -2.33 -12.44 1.77
CA PHE A 242 -2.73 -13.07 0.51
C PHE A 242 -2.36 -12.22 -0.71
N LEU A 243 -2.60 -10.90 -0.68
CA LEU A 243 -2.20 -10.00 -1.76
C LEU A 243 -0.69 -10.04 -2.01
N LEU A 244 0.14 -10.01 -0.95
CA LEU A 244 1.59 -10.09 -1.07
C LEU A 244 2.05 -11.46 -1.56
N GLY A 245 1.42 -12.55 -1.09
CA GLY A 245 1.70 -13.89 -1.59
C GLY A 245 1.36 -14.05 -3.08
N ALA A 246 0.20 -13.55 -3.51
CA ALA A 246 -0.19 -13.52 -4.92
C ALA A 246 0.73 -12.64 -5.75
N ALA A 247 1.10 -11.45 -5.26
CA ALA A 247 2.05 -10.56 -5.91
C ALA A 247 3.41 -11.26 -6.12
N TYR A 248 3.92 -11.94 -5.10
CA TYR A 248 5.16 -12.71 -5.19
C TYR A 248 5.10 -13.79 -6.28
N LEU A 249 4.04 -14.58 -6.32
CA LEU A 249 3.86 -15.63 -7.34
C LEU A 249 3.76 -15.07 -8.76
N LEU A 250 3.08 -13.93 -8.92
CA LEU A 250 2.88 -13.28 -10.21
C LEU A 250 4.12 -12.56 -10.74
N ILE A 251 4.94 -12.01 -9.84
CA ILE A 251 6.18 -11.30 -10.19
C ILE A 251 7.33 -12.27 -10.47
N ASN A 252 7.36 -13.41 -9.78
CA ASN A 252 8.42 -14.40 -9.95
C ASN A 252 8.19 -15.21 -11.25
N PRO A 253 9.11 -15.14 -12.24
CA PRO A 253 8.95 -15.78 -13.54
C PRO A 253 8.92 -17.30 -13.45
N ASP A 254 9.51 -17.89 -12.40
CA ASP A 254 9.63 -19.33 -12.25
C ASP A 254 8.28 -20.03 -12.01
N PHE A 255 7.25 -19.29 -11.58
CA PHE A 255 5.93 -19.83 -11.28
C PHE A 255 4.94 -19.58 -12.41
N VAL A 256 4.31 -18.40 -12.45
CA VAL A 256 3.10 -18.20 -13.27
C VAL A 256 3.44 -18.15 -14.77
N ALA A 257 4.54 -17.52 -15.16
CA ALA A 257 4.94 -17.47 -16.57
C ALA A 257 5.26 -18.87 -17.11
N ASN A 258 5.91 -19.73 -16.32
CA ASN A 258 6.21 -21.12 -16.70
C ASN A 258 4.99 -22.06 -16.63
N TRP A 259 4.00 -21.78 -15.78
CA TRP A 259 2.79 -22.59 -15.68
C TRP A 259 1.81 -22.33 -16.83
N ILE A 260 1.77 -21.10 -17.34
CA ILE A 260 0.87 -20.72 -18.44
C ILE A 260 1.44 -21.16 -19.81
N THR A 261 2.75 -21.31 -19.94
CA THR A 261 3.41 -21.69 -21.20
C THR A 261 3.69 -23.18 -21.38
N ARG A 262 3.27 -24.02 -20.43
CA ARG A 262 3.25 -25.50 -20.59
C ARG A 262 1.92 -25.96 -21.15
#